data_AF-A0A317SVB8-F1
#
_entry.id   AF-A0A317SVB8-F1
#
_cell.length_a   1.000
_cell.length_b   1.000
_cell.length_c   1.000
_cell.angle_alpha   90.00
_cell.angle_beta   90.00
_cell.angle_gamma   90.00
#
_symmetry.space_group_name_H-M   'P 1'
#
loop_
_entity.id
_entity.type
_entity.pdbx_description
1 polymer ?
#
loop_
_entity_poly.entity_id
_entity_poly.type
_entity_poly.pdbx_seq_one_letter_code
_entity_poly.pdbx_strand_id
1 'polypeptide(L)' 'ILLLSGHESHIIVDFMWLCKQNHIDILYLPAHLSYVLQPLDLGTFSPLKSHYRKEITDLTYLNNVATVKK' A
#
# COMPACT_ATOMS: atom_id res chain seq x y z
N ILE A 1 7.09 -16.78 -6.77
CA ILE A 1 5.81 -16.12 -7.15
C ILE A 1 5.82 -14.69 -6.63
N LEU A 2 5.52 -13.72 -7.50
CA LEU A 2 5.40 -12.30 -7.21
C LEU A 2 3.98 -11.82 -7.48
N LEU A 3 3.35 -11.20 -6.48
CA LEU A 3 1.99 -10.65 -6.56
C LEU A 3 2.06 -9.16 -6.88
N LEU A 4 1.42 -8.72 -7.96
CA LEU A 4 1.38 -7.33 -8.39
C LEU A 4 -0.05 -6.79 -8.39
N SER A 5 -0.22 -5.53 -8.00
CA SER A 5 -1.46 -4.80 -8.34
C SER A 5 -1.52 -4.67 -9.86
N GLY A 6 -2.70 -4.81 -10.44
CA GLY A 6 -2.95 -4.59 -11.88
C GLY A 6 -2.79 -3.13 -12.33
N HIS A 7 -1.89 -2.37 -11.71
CA HIS A 7 -1.56 -1.01 -12.10
C HIS A 7 -0.63 -1.03 -13.31
N GLU A 8 -0.91 -0.20 -14.32
CA GLU A 8 -0.25 -0.23 -15.63
C GLU A 8 1.28 -0.05 -15.57
N SER A 9 1.80 0.58 -14.50
CA SER A 9 3.25 0.72 -14.28
C SER A 9 4.00 -0.62 -14.12
N HIS A 10 3.30 -1.71 -13.86
CA HIS A 10 3.88 -3.05 -13.69
C HIS A 10 3.89 -3.89 -14.98
N ILE A 11 3.44 -3.33 -16.10
CA ILE A 11 3.37 -3.97 -17.42
C ILE A 11 4.53 -3.46 -18.29
N ILE A 12 5.74 -3.48 -17.72
CA ILE A 12 6.96 -3.13 -18.45
C ILE A 12 7.62 -4.43 -18.91
N VAL A 13 7.86 -4.56 -20.22
CA VAL A 13 8.41 -5.79 -20.83
C VAL A 13 9.74 -6.19 -20.20
N ASP A 14 10.62 -5.22 -19.93
CA ASP A 14 11.93 -5.48 -19.31
C ASP A 14 11.80 -6.09 -17.91
N PHE A 15 10.81 -5.64 -17.14
CA PHE A 15 10.53 -6.19 -15.82
C PHE A 15 10.04 -7.63 -15.91
N MET A 16 9.10 -7.92 -16.82
CA MET A 16 8.62 -9.29 -17.05
C MET A 16 9.75 -10.21 -17.54
N TRP A 17 10.63 -9.70 -18.40
CA TRP A 17 11.80 -10.43 -18.88
C TRP A 17 12.74 -10.77 -17.73
N LEU A 18 13.05 -9.80 -16.86
CA LEU A 18 13.88 -10.03 -15.68
C LEU A 18 13.28 -11.10 -14.77
N CYS A 19 11.97 -11.05 -14.49
CA CYS A 19 11.31 -12.07 -13.70
C CYS A 19 11.41 -13.46 -14.35
N LYS A 20 11.22 -13.54 -15.68
CA LYS A 20 11.39 -14.80 -16.43
C LYS A 20 12.80 -15.36 -16.32
N GLN A 21 13.84 -14.53 -16.47
CA GLN A 21 15.24 -14.94 -16.33
C GLN A 21 15.56 -15.46 -14.93
N ASN A 22 14.88 -14.93 -13.90
CA ASN A 22 15.06 -15.33 -12.51
C ASN A 22 14.09 -16.42 -12.05
N HIS A 23 13.32 -17.04 -12.95
CA HIS A 23 12.30 -18.05 -12.62
C HIS A 23 11.26 -17.56 -11.58
N ILE A 24 10.88 -16.29 -11.68
CA ILE A 24 9.86 -15.67 -10.84
C ILE A 24 8.54 -15.64 -11.60
N ASP A 25 7.57 -16.45 -11.17
CA ASP A 25 6.21 -16.37 -11.68
C ASP A 25 5.52 -15.08 -11.22
N ILE A 26 4.94 -14.33 -12.14
CA ILE A 26 4.18 -13.11 -11.83
C ILE A 26 2.69 -13.42 -11.84
N LEU A 27 1.96 -12.97 -10.81
CA LEU A 27 0.50 -13.00 -10.74
C LEU A 27 -0.03 -11.56 -10.59
N TYR A 28 -0.82 -11.13 -11.58
CA TYR A 28 -1.49 -9.84 -11.56
C TYR A 28 -2.87 -9.98 -10.90
N LEU A 29 -3.13 -9.18 -9.89
CA LEU A 29 -4.46 -9.06 -9.30
C LEU A 29 -5.34 -8.16 -10.18
N PRO A 30 -6.64 -8.48 -10.34
CA PRO A 30 -7.56 -7.62 -11.06
C PRO A 30 -7.58 -6.21 -10.48
N ALA A 31 -7.79 -5.21 -11.34
CA ALA A 31 -7.95 -3.83 -10.92
C ALA A 31 -9.03 -3.71 -9.82
N HIS A 32 -8.80 -2.81 -8.87
CA HIS A 32 -9.68 -2.56 -7.71
C HIS A 32 -9.82 -3.70 -6.70
N LEU A 33 -9.14 -4.84 -6.84
CA LEU A 33 -9.16 -5.90 -5.83
C LEU A 33 -7.97 -5.87 -4.86
N SER A 34 -7.05 -4.91 -5.01
CA SER A 34 -5.87 -4.80 -4.14
C SER A 34 -6.25 -4.72 -2.66
N TYR A 35 -7.24 -3.91 -2.31
CA TYR A 35 -7.67 -3.73 -0.91
C TYR A 35 -8.28 -4.99 -0.28
N VAL A 36 -8.71 -5.98 -1.09
CA VAL A 36 -9.33 -7.23 -0.63
C VAL A 36 -8.35 -8.39 -0.69
N LEU A 37 -7.51 -8.44 -1.72
CA LEU A 37 -6.72 -9.62 -2.04
C LEU A 37 -5.23 -9.43 -1.80
N GLN A 38 -4.73 -8.19 -1.66
CA GLN A 38 -3.31 -7.99 -1.38
C GLN A 38 -3.00 -8.27 0.09
N PRO A 39 -2.18 -9.31 0.37
CA PRO A 39 -1.81 -9.65 1.74
C PRO A 39 -1.10 -8.50 2.44
N LEU A 40 -0.38 -7.67 1.68
CA LEU A 40 0.33 -6.50 2.20
C LEU A 40 -0.64 -5.40 2.65
N ASP A 41 -1.72 -5.16 1.90
CA ASP A 41 -2.74 -4.18 2.25
C ASP A 41 -3.52 -4.59 3.51
N LEU A 42 -3.89 -5.87 3.60
CA LEU A 42 -4.64 -6.41 4.72
C LEU A 42 -3.80 -6.63 5.98
N GLY A 43 -2.57 -7.12 5.81
CA GLY A 43 -1.70 -7.54 6.89
C GLY A 43 -0.89 -6.38 7.46
N THR A 44 0.11 -5.92 6.72
CA THR A 44 1.13 -4.99 7.24
C THR A 44 0.69 -3.54 7.15
N PHE A 45 0.01 -3.16 6.06
CA PHE A 45 -0.40 -1.76 5.86
C PHE A 45 -1.65 -1.39 6.64
N SER A 46 -2.53 -2.33 6.97
CA SER A 46 -3.71 -2.07 7.79
C SER A 46 -3.37 -1.49 9.18
N PRO A 47 -2.55 -2.16 10.03
CA PRO A 47 -2.16 -1.62 11.32
C PRO A 47 -1.32 -0.35 11.17
N LEU A 48 -0.44 -0.26 10.18
CA LEU A 48 0.34 0.95 9.91
C LEU A 48 -0.56 2.16 9.61
N LYS A 49 -1.53 2.01 8.70
CA LYS A 49 -2.50 3.05 8.36
C LYS A 49 -3.32 3.47 9.59
N SER A 50 -3.68 2.51 10.45
CA SER A 50 -4.42 2.79 11.68
C SER A 50 -3.61 3.63 12.68
N HIS A 51 -2.37 3.22 12.99
CA HIS A 51 -1.51 3.96 13.91
C HIS A 51 -1.15 5.35 13.37
N TYR A 52 -0.83 5.43 12.09
CA TYR A 52 -0.53 6.70 11.44
C TYR A 52 -1.72 7.68 11.51
N ARG A 53 -2.95 7.20 11.26
CA ARG A 53 -4.16 8.02 11.41
C ARG A 53 -4.39 8.48 12.84
N LYS A 54 -4.11 7.62 13.83
CA LYS A 54 -4.22 7.98 15.24
C LYS A 54 -3.25 9.12 15.58
N GLU A 55 -1.98 8.99 15.24
CA GLU A 55 -0.97 10.03 15.50
C GLU A 55 -1.34 11.37 14.84
N ILE A 56 -1.81 11.35 13.59
CA ILE A 56 -2.30 12.57 12.93
C ILE A 56 -3.48 13.19 13.69
N THR A 57 -4.41 12.38 14.16
CA THR A 57 -5.59 12.85 14.89
C THR A 57 -5.18 13.50 16.21
N ASP A 58 -4.28 12.85 16.95
CA ASP A 58 -3.78 13.34 18.24
C ASP A 58 -3.03 14.67 18.07
N LEU A 59 -2.16 14.78 17.06
CA LEU A 59 -1.46 16.02 16.71
C LEU A 59 -2.43 17.14 16.32
N THR A 60 -3.46 16.82 15.52
CA THR A 60 -4.48 17.79 15.09
C THR A 60 -5.28 18.29 16.28
N TYR A 61 -5.65 17.41 17.21
CA TYR A 61 -6.34 17.77 18.43
C TYR A 61 -5.49 18.71 19.31
N LEU A 62 -4.22 18.40 19.52
CA LEU A 62 -3.30 19.26 20.29
C LEU A 62 -3.15 20.65 19.67
N ASN A 63 -3.02 20.72 18.34
CA ASN A 63 -2.94 22.01 17.63
C ASN A 63 -4.20 22.85 17.82
N ASN A 64 -5.38 22.22 17.73
CA ASN A 64 -6.65 22.92 17.94
C ASN A 64 -6.78 23.41 19.38
N VAL A 65 -6.39 22.62 20.38
CA VAL A 65 -6.41 23.04 21.80
C VAL A 65 -5.42 24.17 22.07
N ALA A 66 -4.23 24.15 21.46
CA ALA A 66 -3.24 25.21 21.61
C ALA A 66 -3.70 26.54 20.99
N THR A 67 -4.48 26.48 19.91
CA THR A 67 -5.00 27.66 19.20
C THR A 67 -6.15 28.34 19.94
N VAL A 68 -6.95 27.58 20.71
CA VAL A 68 -8.07 28.10 21.53
C VAL A 68 -7.60 28.80 22.82
N LYS A 69 -6.33 28.62 23.23
CA LYS A 69 -5.76 29.27 24.43
C LYS A 69 -5.10 30.65 24.16
N LYS A 70 -5.29 31.23 22.97
CA LYS A 70 -4.87 32.60 22.65
C LYS A 70 -6.08 33.54 22.65
#